data_AF-A0A933S3X3-F1
#
_entry.id   AF-A0A933S3X3-F1
#
_cell.length_a   1.000
_cell.length_b   1.000
_cell.length_c   1.000
_cell.angle_alpha   90.00
_cell.angle_beta   90.00
_cell.angle_gamma   90.00
#
_symmetry.space_group_name_H-M   'P 1'
#
loop_
_entity.id
_entity.type
_entity.pdbx_description
1 polymer ?
#
loop_
_entity_poly.entity_id
_entity_poly.type
_entity_poly.pdbx_seq_one_letter_code
_entity_poly.pdbx_strand_id
1 'polypeptide(L)'
;MTLCILGGWGALAGARHLEADNTFCVSCHADGGPLHTRQFDQLARGRGDSLATAHHRTVRVAGTTRPMRCIDCHRGADRAGQLRLDLIALKDLAAHLTGRGREPDGVTLEVADAVCMSCHAAIEGGRFHAFTAHRGALTVRCVACHRSHTPGAGPAHTDPAHTPALCARCHPGLADKVLRVARGLDPDAEPSEPLRRDITN
;
A
#
# COMPACT_ATOMS: atom_id res chain seq x y z
N MET A 1 -16.02 14.48 -36.72
CA MET A 1 -15.15 13.57 -35.92
C MET A 1 -14.06 14.32 -35.14
N THR A 2 -13.42 15.36 -35.72
CA THR A 2 -12.36 16.14 -35.06
C THR A 2 -12.79 16.90 -33.79
N LEU A 3 -14.05 17.37 -33.71
CA LEU A 3 -14.56 18.11 -32.54
C LEU A 3 -14.77 17.22 -31.29
N CYS A 4 -15.14 15.94 -31.47
CA CYS A 4 -15.31 15.00 -30.37
C CYS A 4 -13.97 14.56 -29.77
N ILE A 5 -12.90 14.52 -30.59
CA ILE A 5 -11.56 14.15 -30.12
C ILE A 5 -11.02 15.24 -29.19
N LEU A 6 -11.16 16.52 -29.55
CA LEU A 6 -10.69 17.64 -28.71
C LEU A 6 -11.42 17.72 -27.35
N GLY A 7 -12.73 17.45 -27.33
CA GLY A 7 -13.50 17.39 -26.08
C GLY A 7 -13.07 16.24 -25.17
N GLY A 8 -12.78 15.06 -25.73
CA GLY A 8 -12.34 13.89 -24.96
C GLY A 8 -10.99 14.08 -24.27
N TRP A 9 -10.00 14.67 -24.97
CA TRP A 9 -8.69 14.94 -24.38
C TRP A 9 -8.75 15.99 -23.27
N GLY A 10 -9.57 17.04 -23.43
CA GLY A 10 -9.78 18.05 -22.40
C GLY A 10 -10.38 17.47 -21.12
N ALA A 11 -11.38 16.58 -21.24
CA ALA A 11 -11.99 15.90 -20.11
C ALA A 11 -10.99 15.00 -19.35
N LEU A 12 -10.16 14.24 -20.06
CA LEU A 12 -9.13 13.39 -19.45
C LEU A 12 -8.05 14.20 -18.75
N ALA A 13 -7.60 15.30 -19.35
CA ALA A 13 -6.64 16.21 -18.73
C ALA A 13 -7.24 16.87 -17.47
N GLY A 14 -8.50 17.28 -17.52
CA GLY A 14 -9.24 17.81 -16.38
C GLY A 14 -9.36 16.80 -15.25
N ALA A 15 -9.77 15.56 -15.54
CA ALA A 15 -9.84 14.49 -14.54
C ALA A 15 -8.48 14.26 -13.86
N ARG A 16 -7.40 14.19 -14.64
CA ARG A 16 -6.04 14.03 -14.09
C ARG A 16 -5.56 15.21 -13.26
N HIS A 17 -6.03 16.41 -13.57
CA HIS A 17 -5.74 17.60 -12.77
C HIS A 17 -6.47 17.53 -11.42
N LEU A 18 -7.73 17.11 -11.42
CA LEU A 18 -8.51 16.90 -10.19
C LEU A 18 -7.91 15.78 -9.33
N GLU A 19 -7.51 14.65 -9.93
CA GLU A 19 -6.83 13.53 -9.22
C GLU A 19 -5.49 13.92 -8.58
N ALA A 20 -4.86 15.01 -9.03
CA ALA A 20 -3.66 15.53 -8.41
C ALA A 20 -3.94 16.26 -7.08
N ASP A 21 -5.20 16.50 -6.74
CA ASP A 21 -5.63 17.05 -5.46
C ASP A 21 -6.19 15.92 -4.57
N ASN A 22 -5.62 15.75 -3.37
CA ASN A 22 -6.09 14.72 -2.44
C ASN A 22 -7.53 14.99 -1.97
N THR A 23 -7.98 16.25 -1.98
CA THR A 23 -9.34 16.61 -1.61
C THR A 23 -10.37 16.11 -2.62
N PHE A 24 -9.99 16.00 -3.90
CA PHE A 24 -10.84 15.41 -4.93
C PHE A 24 -11.16 13.94 -4.62
N CYS A 25 -10.19 13.18 -4.10
CA CYS A 25 -10.37 11.76 -3.78
C CYS A 25 -11.42 11.51 -2.68
N VAL A 26 -11.71 12.53 -1.85
CA VAL A 26 -12.75 12.47 -0.80
C VAL A 26 -13.98 13.32 -1.13
N SER A 27 -14.05 13.86 -2.33
CA SER A 27 -15.15 14.76 -2.74
C SER A 27 -16.40 14.00 -3.22
N CYS A 28 -16.24 12.73 -3.62
CA CYS A 28 -17.37 11.89 -4.00
C CYS A 28 -18.15 11.43 -2.74
N HIS A 29 -19.48 11.36 -2.85
CA HIS A 29 -20.34 10.90 -1.76
C HIS A 29 -21.00 9.56 -2.12
N ALA A 30 -21.11 8.64 -1.17
CA ALA A 30 -21.96 7.44 -1.29
C ALA A 30 -22.52 7.08 0.08
N ASP A 31 -23.67 6.40 0.10
CA ASP A 31 -24.29 5.86 1.33
C ASP A 31 -24.39 6.87 2.50
N GLY A 32 -24.65 8.15 2.20
CA GLY A 32 -24.87 9.20 3.19
C GLY A 32 -23.62 9.93 3.70
N GLY A 33 -22.44 9.71 3.10
CA GLY A 33 -21.21 10.43 3.48
C GLY A 33 -20.17 10.54 2.37
N PRO A 34 -19.07 11.29 2.57
CA PRO A 34 -17.95 11.33 1.64
C PRO A 34 -17.16 10.02 1.67
N LEU A 35 -16.76 9.56 0.49
CA LEU A 35 -15.91 8.39 0.30
C LEU A 35 -14.52 8.63 0.90
N HIS A 36 -13.88 7.57 1.38
CA HIS A 36 -12.48 7.54 1.83
C HIS A 36 -12.18 8.48 3.01
N THR A 37 -13.20 9.02 3.68
CA THR A 37 -13.05 9.97 4.79
C THR A 37 -12.18 9.41 5.91
N ARG A 38 -12.31 8.12 6.21
CA ARG A 38 -11.51 7.46 7.28
C ARG A 38 -10.02 7.46 6.95
N GLN A 39 -9.64 7.06 5.74
CA GLN A 39 -8.25 6.98 5.29
C GLN A 39 -7.66 8.39 5.20
N PHE A 40 -8.41 9.33 4.63
CA PHE A 40 -7.99 10.72 4.53
C PHE A 40 -7.81 11.37 5.91
N ASP A 41 -8.74 11.16 6.84
CA ASP A 41 -8.64 11.64 8.22
C ASP A 41 -7.40 11.09 8.94
N GLN A 42 -7.07 9.81 8.73
CA GLN A 42 -5.87 9.19 9.30
C GLN A 42 -4.60 9.87 8.78
N LEU A 43 -4.53 10.14 7.48
CA LEU A 43 -3.43 10.85 6.84
C LEU A 43 -3.34 12.31 7.32
N ALA A 44 -4.45 13.05 7.25
CA ALA A 44 -4.52 14.47 7.57
C ALA A 44 -4.21 14.75 9.05
N ARG A 45 -4.69 13.90 9.97
CA ARG A 45 -4.36 14.02 11.40
C ARG A 45 -2.94 13.52 11.71
N GLY A 46 -2.25 12.94 10.73
CA GLY A 46 -0.97 12.26 10.93
C GLY A 46 -1.05 11.15 11.96
N ARG A 47 -2.22 10.59 12.26
CA ARG A 47 -2.37 9.63 13.36
C ARG A 47 -2.09 8.22 12.83
N GLY A 48 -1.08 7.58 13.40
CA GLY A 48 -0.72 6.18 13.14
C GLY A 48 0.54 6.03 12.28
N ASP A 49 1.40 5.09 12.68
CA ASP A 49 2.64 4.73 11.99
C ASP A 49 2.37 3.85 10.76
N SER A 50 1.45 4.28 9.89
CA SER A 50 1.21 3.60 8.61
C SER A 50 2.19 4.09 7.55
N LEU A 51 2.48 3.24 6.55
CA LEU A 51 3.34 3.63 5.43
C LEU A 51 2.76 4.84 4.69
N ALA A 52 1.45 4.89 4.49
CA ALA A 52 0.78 6.00 3.81
C ALA A 52 0.90 7.30 4.61
N THR A 53 0.76 7.24 5.95
CA THR A 53 0.98 8.41 6.82
C THR A 53 2.41 8.92 6.72
N ALA A 54 3.40 8.02 6.69
CA ALA A 54 4.79 8.39 6.52
C ALA A 54 5.04 9.08 5.17
N HIS A 55 4.45 8.56 4.08
CA HIS A 55 4.58 9.14 2.74
C HIS A 55 3.82 10.47 2.59
N HIS A 56 2.72 10.65 3.32
CA HIS A 56 1.94 11.88 3.27
C HIS A 56 2.68 13.09 3.89
N ARG A 57 3.46 12.85 4.96
CA ARG A 57 4.07 13.94 5.74
C ARG A 57 5.18 14.70 5.02
N THR A 58 5.96 14.07 4.15
CA THR A 58 6.85 14.69 3.14
C THR A 58 7.74 13.60 2.56
N VAL A 59 7.85 13.53 1.23
CA VAL A 59 8.78 12.63 0.54
C VAL A 59 9.67 13.42 -0.41
N ARG A 60 10.92 12.96 -0.58
CA ARG A 60 11.83 13.52 -1.56
C ARG A 60 11.70 12.72 -2.86
N VAL A 61 11.14 13.32 -3.90
CA VAL A 61 10.98 12.70 -5.22
C VAL A 61 11.80 13.50 -6.21
N ALA A 62 12.77 12.86 -6.87
CA ALA A 62 13.64 13.48 -7.86
C ALA A 62 14.29 14.82 -7.40
N GLY A 63 14.68 14.89 -6.13
CA GLY A 63 15.32 16.07 -5.54
C GLY A 63 14.37 17.12 -4.96
N THR A 64 13.05 17.04 -5.22
CA THR A 64 12.04 17.94 -4.66
C THR A 64 11.35 17.32 -3.45
N THR A 65 11.23 18.09 -2.37
CA THR A 65 10.45 17.69 -1.19
C THR A 65 9.01 18.17 -1.35
N ARG A 66 8.06 17.25 -1.47
CA ARG A 66 6.63 17.56 -1.48
C ARG A 66 5.85 16.48 -0.72
N PRO A 67 4.69 16.80 -0.14
CA PRO A 67 3.79 15.76 0.36
C PRO A 67 3.41 14.81 -0.78
N MET A 68 3.38 13.52 -0.49
CA MET A 68 2.88 12.54 -1.45
C MET A 68 1.36 12.67 -1.58
N ARG A 69 0.89 12.59 -2.82
CA ARG A 69 -0.53 12.57 -3.16
C ARG A 69 -1.02 11.13 -3.21
N CYS A 70 -2.33 10.93 -3.03
CA CYS A 70 -2.95 9.61 -3.18
C CYS A 70 -2.58 8.99 -4.54
N ILE A 71 -2.69 9.78 -5.60
CA ILE A 71 -2.41 9.31 -6.96
C ILE A 71 -0.94 8.96 -7.19
N ASP A 72 0.01 9.51 -6.41
CA ASP A 72 1.42 9.13 -6.59
C ASP A 72 1.67 7.64 -6.27
N CYS A 73 0.81 7.02 -5.44
CA CYS A 73 0.80 5.58 -5.19
C CYS A 73 -0.27 4.84 -6.03
N HIS A 74 -1.40 5.48 -6.32
CA HIS A 74 -2.57 4.83 -6.90
C HIS A 74 -2.73 4.98 -8.42
N ARG A 75 -1.83 5.66 -9.14
CA ARG A 75 -1.95 5.90 -10.61
C ARG A 75 -1.69 4.67 -11.49
N GLY A 76 -1.16 3.60 -10.92
CA GLY A 76 -0.54 2.51 -11.67
C GLY A 76 0.88 2.86 -12.12
N ALA A 77 1.69 1.83 -12.39
CA ALA A 77 3.11 2.00 -12.69
C ALA A 77 3.39 2.39 -14.15
N ASP A 78 2.47 2.08 -15.06
CA ASP A 78 2.62 2.29 -16.49
C ASP A 78 1.29 2.75 -17.13
N ARG A 79 1.31 2.99 -18.44
CA ARG A 79 0.12 3.42 -19.19
C ARG A 79 -1.01 2.38 -19.18
N ALA A 80 -0.68 1.10 -19.11
CA ALA A 80 -1.69 0.03 -19.10
C ALA A 80 -2.38 -0.05 -17.73
N GLY A 81 -1.62 0.06 -16.64
CA GLY A 81 -2.13 0.20 -15.28
C GLY A 81 -2.99 1.44 -15.14
N GLN A 82 -2.54 2.58 -15.68
CA GLN A 82 -3.33 3.80 -15.69
C GLN A 82 -4.65 3.63 -16.45
N LEU A 83 -4.63 3.03 -17.66
CA LEU A 83 -5.86 2.77 -18.41
C LEU A 83 -6.83 1.86 -17.65
N ARG A 84 -6.34 0.84 -16.93
CA ARG A 84 -7.19 -0.02 -16.10
C ARG A 84 -7.87 0.76 -14.99
N LEU A 85 -7.16 1.69 -14.35
CA LEU A 85 -7.71 2.56 -13.32
C LEU A 85 -8.73 3.54 -13.89
N ASP A 86 -8.44 4.15 -15.05
CA ASP A 86 -9.39 5.02 -15.75
C ASP A 86 -10.71 4.27 -16.05
N LEU A 87 -10.64 3.00 -16.45
CA LEU A 87 -11.81 2.15 -16.69
C LEU A 87 -12.57 1.80 -15.40
N ILE A 88 -11.86 1.55 -14.30
CA ILE A 88 -12.49 1.34 -12.98
C ILE A 88 -13.21 2.61 -12.54
N ALA A 89 -12.54 3.77 -12.61
CA ALA A 89 -13.13 5.06 -12.26
C ALA A 89 -14.36 5.38 -13.12
N LEU A 90 -14.32 5.09 -14.43
CA LEU A 90 -15.48 5.26 -15.31
C LEU A 90 -16.65 4.35 -14.91
N LYS A 91 -16.36 3.09 -14.55
CA LYS A 91 -17.37 2.15 -14.07
C LYS A 91 -17.99 2.61 -12.76
N ASP A 92 -17.17 3.07 -11.82
CA ASP A 92 -17.63 3.54 -10.51
C ASP A 92 -18.43 4.83 -10.63
N LEU A 93 -18.02 5.75 -11.53
CA LEU A 93 -18.81 6.92 -11.90
C LEU A 93 -20.18 6.52 -12.47
N ALA A 94 -20.24 5.56 -13.39
CA ALA A 94 -21.51 5.09 -13.94
C ALA A 94 -22.40 4.42 -12.87
N ALA A 95 -21.81 3.66 -11.95
CA ALA A 95 -22.53 3.10 -10.81
C ALA A 95 -23.10 4.21 -9.91
N HIS A 96 -22.28 5.21 -9.59
CA HIS A 96 -22.69 6.37 -8.78
C HIS A 96 -23.82 7.16 -9.44
N LEU A 97 -23.69 7.51 -10.72
CA LEU A 97 -24.73 8.23 -11.48
C LEU A 97 -26.05 7.46 -11.61
N THR A 98 -26.02 6.14 -11.43
CA THR A 98 -27.23 5.29 -11.44
C THR A 98 -27.75 4.95 -10.05
N GLY A 99 -27.25 5.62 -8.99
CA GLY A 99 -27.66 5.38 -7.60
C GLY A 99 -27.22 4.03 -7.04
N ARG A 100 -26.28 3.35 -7.71
CA ARG A 100 -25.71 2.06 -7.32
C ARG A 100 -24.29 2.17 -6.77
N GLY A 101 -23.77 3.39 -6.66
CA GLY A 101 -22.44 3.64 -6.12
C GLY A 101 -22.37 3.28 -4.64
N ARG A 102 -21.36 2.49 -4.28
CA ARG A 102 -20.98 2.16 -2.89
C ARG A 102 -19.50 2.42 -2.73
N GLU A 103 -19.07 2.77 -1.53
CA GLU A 103 -17.65 2.80 -1.25
C GLU A 103 -17.08 1.38 -1.39
N PRO A 104 -16.04 1.17 -2.22
CA PRO A 104 -15.38 -0.13 -2.24
C PRO A 104 -14.61 -0.33 -0.92
N ASP A 105 -14.75 -1.51 -0.31
CA ASP A 105 -14.05 -1.89 0.94
C ASP A 105 -12.51 -1.96 0.77
N GLY A 106 -12.00 -1.80 -0.44
CA GLY A 106 -10.58 -1.78 -0.75
C GLY A 106 -10.29 -1.46 -2.22
N VAL A 107 -9.01 -1.30 -2.54
CA VAL A 107 -8.56 -1.08 -3.92
C VAL A 107 -8.55 -2.41 -4.66
N THR A 108 -9.27 -2.51 -5.77
CA THR A 108 -9.32 -3.72 -6.61
C THR A 108 -8.02 -3.97 -7.38
N LEU A 109 -7.23 -2.92 -7.60
CA LEU A 109 -5.90 -2.99 -8.20
C LEU A 109 -4.83 -2.73 -7.13
N GLU A 110 -4.18 -3.79 -6.66
CA GLU A 110 -3.08 -3.67 -5.73
C GLU A 110 -1.94 -2.81 -6.30
N VAL A 111 -1.35 -1.94 -5.47
CA VAL A 111 -0.23 -1.06 -5.85
C VAL A 111 0.97 -1.89 -6.32
N ALA A 112 1.36 -1.71 -7.58
CA ALA A 112 2.47 -2.45 -8.18
C ALA A 112 3.82 -1.98 -7.61
N ASP A 113 4.78 -2.89 -7.49
CA ASP A 113 6.12 -2.57 -6.97
C ASP A 113 6.82 -1.49 -7.80
N ALA A 114 6.59 -1.46 -9.11
CA ALA A 114 7.12 -0.44 -10.00
C ALA A 114 6.70 1.00 -9.61
N VAL A 115 5.56 1.17 -8.93
CA VAL A 115 5.18 2.47 -8.34
C VAL A 115 6.13 2.84 -7.21
N CYS A 116 6.39 1.92 -6.28
CA CYS A 116 7.37 2.12 -5.21
C CYS A 116 8.78 2.38 -5.79
N MET A 117 9.15 1.62 -6.83
CA MET A 117 10.46 1.73 -7.44
C MET A 117 10.73 3.04 -8.16
N SER A 118 9.68 3.73 -8.62
CA SER A 118 9.81 5.07 -9.21
C SER A 118 10.49 6.08 -8.27
N CYS A 119 10.36 5.88 -6.95
CA CYS A 119 10.98 6.73 -5.93
C CYS A 119 12.12 6.01 -5.19
N HIS A 120 12.05 4.68 -5.07
CA HIS A 120 13.01 3.88 -4.31
C HIS A 120 14.05 3.16 -5.16
N ALA A 121 14.38 3.65 -6.37
CA ALA A 121 15.25 2.96 -7.35
C ALA A 121 16.57 2.39 -6.78
N ALA A 122 17.12 2.97 -5.70
CA ALA A 122 18.27 2.40 -4.99
C ALA A 122 18.05 0.96 -4.45
N ILE A 123 16.80 0.53 -4.27
CA ILE A 123 16.43 -0.85 -3.89
C ILE A 123 16.61 -1.81 -5.09
N GLU A 124 16.44 -1.36 -6.34
CA GLU A 124 16.67 -2.18 -7.57
C GLU A 124 18.14 -2.61 -7.70
N GLY A 125 19.07 -1.94 -7.01
CA GLY A 125 20.46 -2.35 -6.85
C GLY A 125 20.66 -3.68 -6.09
N GLY A 126 19.57 -4.39 -5.76
CA GLY A 126 19.56 -5.77 -5.29
C GLY A 126 19.79 -5.94 -3.79
N ARG A 127 19.48 -4.91 -3.00
CA ARG A 127 19.52 -4.95 -1.55
C ARG A 127 18.11 -4.75 -1.03
N PHE A 128 17.25 -5.75 -1.22
CA PHE A 128 15.99 -5.80 -0.49
C PHE A 128 16.32 -5.92 0.99
N HIS A 129 16.15 -4.83 1.76
CA HIS A 129 16.44 -4.78 3.20
C HIS A 129 17.80 -5.41 3.59
N ALA A 130 18.84 -5.13 2.81
CA ALA A 130 20.20 -5.69 2.97
C ALA A 130 20.36 -7.22 2.76
N PHE A 131 19.30 -7.97 2.43
CA PHE A 131 19.38 -9.40 2.14
C PHE A 131 19.77 -9.65 0.67
N THR A 132 21.07 -9.76 0.42
CA THR A 132 21.61 -10.09 -0.91
C THR A 132 21.13 -11.45 -1.43
N ALA A 133 20.81 -12.39 -0.54
CA ALA A 133 20.31 -13.71 -0.88
C ALA A 133 18.93 -13.71 -1.58
N HIS A 134 18.16 -12.62 -1.45
CA HIS A 134 16.84 -12.48 -2.07
C HIS A 134 16.87 -11.73 -3.41
N ARG A 135 18.06 -11.31 -3.87
CA ARG A 135 18.24 -10.54 -5.10
C ARG A 135 17.75 -11.33 -6.32
N GLY A 136 16.70 -10.82 -6.97
CA GLY A 136 16.15 -11.42 -8.20
C GLY A 136 15.43 -12.76 -8.02
N ALA A 137 15.44 -13.33 -6.81
CA ALA A 137 14.87 -14.65 -6.51
C ALA A 137 13.44 -14.57 -5.94
N LEU A 138 13.06 -13.43 -5.35
CA LEU A 138 11.72 -13.25 -4.78
C LEU A 138 10.82 -12.42 -5.69
N THR A 139 9.65 -12.96 -6.00
CA THR A 139 8.50 -12.25 -6.59
C THR A 139 7.58 -11.68 -5.51
N VAL A 140 8.09 -11.47 -4.29
CA VAL A 140 7.30 -10.96 -3.16
C VAL A 140 7.12 -9.45 -3.34
N ARG A 141 5.86 -9.03 -3.45
CA ARG A 141 5.50 -7.61 -3.62
C ARG A 141 5.86 -6.77 -2.41
N CYS A 142 6.21 -5.50 -2.61
CA CYS A 142 6.51 -4.56 -1.53
C CYS A 142 5.37 -4.50 -0.49
N VAL A 143 4.13 -4.40 -0.98
CA VAL A 143 2.92 -4.31 -0.15
C VAL A 143 2.53 -5.63 0.53
N ALA A 144 3.19 -6.74 0.23
CA ALA A 144 2.95 -7.99 0.96
C ALA A 144 3.49 -7.90 2.40
N CYS A 145 4.62 -7.22 2.60
CA CYS A 145 5.21 -7.01 3.92
C CYS A 145 4.86 -5.63 4.51
N HIS A 146 4.80 -4.59 3.67
CA HIS A 146 4.58 -3.22 4.12
C HIS A 146 3.08 -2.86 4.12
N ARG A 147 2.54 -2.50 5.29
CA ARG A 147 1.15 -2.09 5.45
C ARG A 147 0.96 -0.62 5.09
N SER A 148 0.18 -0.37 4.04
CA SER A 148 -0.09 0.97 3.52
C SER A 148 -0.89 1.84 4.50
N HIS A 149 -2.16 1.48 4.75
CA HIS A 149 -3.10 2.36 5.48
C HIS A 149 -3.37 1.94 6.92
N THR A 150 -2.94 0.74 7.35
CA THR A 150 -3.26 0.25 8.69
C THR A 150 -2.36 0.91 9.74
N PRO A 151 -2.92 1.59 10.76
CA PRO A 151 -2.13 2.11 11.88
C PRO A 151 -1.47 0.99 12.68
N GLY A 152 -0.41 1.33 13.43
CA GLY A 152 0.28 0.38 14.30
C GLY A 152 1.10 -0.66 13.54
N ALA A 153 1.56 -0.32 12.33
CA ALA A 153 2.57 -1.12 11.66
C ALA A 153 3.87 -1.10 12.49
N GLY A 154 4.59 -2.22 12.50
CA GLY A 154 5.84 -2.35 13.23
C GLY A 154 6.97 -1.51 12.61
N PRO A 155 8.22 -1.75 13.02
CA PRO A 155 9.38 -1.12 12.40
C PRO A 155 9.32 -1.22 10.87
N ALA A 156 9.70 -0.12 10.19
CA ALA A 156 9.65 0.02 8.73
C ALA A 156 8.24 -0.18 8.11
N HIS A 157 7.17 0.05 8.88
CA HIS A 157 5.78 -0.08 8.45
C HIS A 157 5.40 -1.49 8.00
N THR A 158 5.98 -2.51 8.62
CA THR A 158 5.67 -3.91 8.33
C THR A 158 4.53 -4.43 9.19
N ASP A 159 3.84 -5.46 8.71
CA ASP A 159 2.87 -6.19 9.53
C ASP A 159 3.59 -7.21 10.43
N PRO A 160 3.66 -7.01 11.76
CA PRO A 160 4.30 -7.98 12.64
C PRO A 160 3.55 -9.32 12.72
N ALA A 161 2.26 -9.35 12.39
CA ALA A 161 1.48 -10.59 12.38
C ALA A 161 1.62 -11.37 11.06
N HIS A 162 1.86 -10.68 9.94
CA HIS A 162 1.88 -11.31 8.61
C HIS A 162 3.28 -11.49 8.03
N THR A 163 4.18 -10.52 8.24
CA THR A 163 5.55 -10.58 7.70
C THR A 163 6.30 -11.85 8.10
N PRO A 164 6.27 -12.30 9.38
CA PRO A 164 6.95 -13.55 9.76
C PRO A 164 6.39 -14.78 9.02
N ALA A 165 5.08 -14.82 8.79
CA ALA A 165 4.44 -15.90 8.05
C ALA A 165 4.84 -15.91 6.57
N LEU A 166 5.10 -14.75 5.96
CA LEU A 166 5.64 -14.67 4.60
C LEU A 166 7.05 -15.27 4.52
N CYS A 167 7.92 -14.93 5.47
CA CYS A 167 9.27 -15.51 5.55
C CYS A 167 9.21 -17.03 5.73
N ALA A 168 8.27 -17.52 6.55
CA ALA A 168 8.09 -18.94 6.87
C ALA A 168 7.78 -19.81 5.65
N ARG A 169 7.19 -19.24 4.59
CA ARG A 169 6.83 -19.97 3.36
C ARG A 169 8.05 -20.59 2.68
N CYS A 170 9.19 -19.91 2.77
CA CYS A 170 10.44 -20.36 2.17
C CYS A 170 11.48 -20.76 3.23
N HIS A 171 11.36 -20.25 4.46
CA HIS A 171 12.28 -20.55 5.57
C HIS A 171 11.53 -21.19 6.76
N PRO A 172 11.29 -22.51 6.72
CA PRO A 172 10.70 -23.22 7.85
C PRO A 172 11.50 -22.96 9.14
N GLY A 173 10.82 -22.62 10.23
CA GLY A 173 11.43 -22.31 11.53
C GLY A 173 11.94 -20.87 11.69
N LEU A 174 11.98 -20.05 10.63
CA LEU A 174 12.39 -18.65 10.74
C LEU A 174 11.31 -17.76 11.37
N ALA A 175 10.03 -18.11 11.19
CA ALA A 175 8.90 -17.33 11.72
C ALA A 175 9.02 -17.11 13.24
N ASP A 176 9.32 -18.18 13.98
CA ASP A 176 9.44 -18.14 15.43
C ASP A 176 10.65 -17.34 15.89
N LYS A 177 11.76 -17.39 15.14
CA LYS A 177 12.95 -16.59 15.43
C LYS A 177 12.68 -15.10 15.20
N VAL A 178 12.02 -14.75 14.08
CA VAL A 178 11.65 -13.36 13.75
C VAL A 178 10.65 -12.81 14.77
N LEU A 179 9.65 -13.60 15.16
CA LEU A 179 8.68 -13.21 16.18
C LEU A 179 9.32 -13.02 17.56
N ARG A 180 10.32 -13.84 17.92
CA ARG A 180 11.11 -13.67 19.15
C ARG A 180 11.87 -12.34 19.14
N VAL A 181 12.63 -12.07 18.09
CA VAL A 181 13.37 -10.80 17.94
C VAL A 181 12.43 -9.60 17.98
N ALA A 182 11.29 -9.67 17.29
CA ALA A 182 10.29 -8.60 17.30
C ALA A 182 9.71 -8.32 18.70
N ARG A 183 9.76 -9.29 19.62
CA ARG A 183 9.35 -9.17 21.02
C ARG A 183 10.53 -8.84 21.96
N GLY A 184 11.73 -8.60 21.43
CA GLY A 184 12.94 -8.38 22.22
C GLY A 184 13.49 -9.64 22.90
N LEU A 185 13.12 -10.82 22.40
CA LEU A 185 13.60 -12.11 22.90
C LEU A 185 14.80 -12.61 22.08
N ASP A 186 15.66 -13.41 22.71
CA ASP A 186 16.77 -14.09 22.04
C ASP A 186 16.23 -15.06 20.96
N PRO A 187 16.62 -14.91 19.67
CA PRO A 187 16.18 -15.79 18.59
C PRO A 187 16.69 -17.23 18.71
N ASP A 188 17.80 -17.44 19.43
CA ASP A 188 18.47 -18.74 19.55
C ASP A 188 18.25 -19.37 20.93
N ALA A 189 17.49 -18.70 21.81
CA ALA A 189 17.00 -19.33 23.02
C ALA A 189 16.15 -20.55 22.65
N GLU A 190 16.62 -21.72 23.10
CA GLU A 190 15.86 -22.97 23.10
C GLU A 190 14.44 -22.67 23.60
N PRO A 191 13.39 -23.11 22.90
CA PRO A 191 12.04 -22.96 23.43
C PRO A 191 12.03 -23.60 24.81
N SER A 192 11.73 -22.79 25.85
CA SER A 192 11.56 -23.29 27.20
C SER A 192 10.67 -24.52 27.13
N GLU A 193 11.23 -25.67 27.49
CA GLU A 193 10.61 -26.99 27.36
C GLU A 193 9.14 -26.82 27.75
N PRO A 194 8.17 -27.07 26.84
CA PRO A 194 6.78 -26.84 27.16
C PRO A 194 6.53 -27.66 28.40
N LEU A 195 6.10 -27.00 29.49
CA LEU A 195 5.75 -27.60 30.76
C LEU A 195 5.03 -28.90 30.44
N ARG A 196 5.75 -30.03 30.48
CA ARG A 196 5.18 -31.35 30.30
C ARG A 196 4.27 -31.42 31.50
N ARG A 197 2.99 -31.10 31.29
CA ARG A 197 1.96 -31.53 32.20
C ARG A 197 2.08 -33.04 32.11
N ASP A 198 2.73 -33.60 33.11
CA ASP A 198 2.64 -35.00 33.44
C ASP A 198 1.15 -35.29 33.62
N ILE A 199 0.49 -35.61 32.51
CA ILE A 199 -0.77 -36.34 32.48
C ILE A 199 -0.37 -37.80 32.64
N THR A 200 0.17 -38.13 33.82
CA THR A 200 0.15 -39.49 34.33
C THR A 200 -1.07 -39.59 35.23
N ASN A 201 -1.98 -40.50 34.83
CA ASN A 201 -3.20 -40.97 35.50
C ASN A 201 -3.26 -40.79 37.02
#